data_AF-K1RML8-F1
#
_entry.id   AF-K1RML8-F1
#
_cell.length_a   1.000
_cell.length_b   1.000
_cell.length_c   1.000
_cell.angle_alpha   90.00
_cell.angle_beta   90.00
_cell.angle_gamma   90.00
#
_symmetry.space_group_name_H-M   'P 1'
#
loop_
_entity.id
_entity.type
_entity.pdbx_description
1 polymer ?
#
loop_
_entity_poly.entity_id
_entity_poly.type
_entity_poly.pdbx_seq_one_letter_code
_entity_poly.pdbx_strand_id
1 'polypeptide(L)'
;ILYEAPHHLIRTLEELYAALGERRITLCRELTKKFETVFPTTLEKALDYYKTEEPRGEYVLVVEGKSPEEKRQEEIASWESMSIEEHMAYYEEQGMDNKSAMKQVAKDRGVGKREIYQYLHGNS
;
A
#
# COMPACT_ATOMS: atom_id res chain seq x y z
N ILE A 1 0.52 1.91 12.62
CA ILE A 1 0.24 1.55 14.02
C ILE A 1 -0.68 2.63 14.56
N LEU A 2 -1.78 2.25 15.19
CA LEU A 2 -2.76 3.18 15.78
C LEU A 2 -2.95 2.83 17.25
N TYR A 3 -3.24 3.84 18.07
CA TYR A 3 -3.65 3.65 19.46
C TYR A 3 -5.13 3.99 19.55
N GLU A 4 -5.90 3.16 20.25
CA GLU A 4 -7.35 3.35 20.29
C GLU A 4 -7.94 3.01 21.66
N ALA A 5 -8.84 3.87 22.09
CA ALA A 5 -9.60 3.66 23.31
C ALA A 5 -10.73 2.64 23.05
N PRO A 6 -11.15 1.84 24.05
CA PRO A 6 -12.08 0.74 23.83
C PRO A 6 -13.42 1.18 23.25
N HIS A 7 -13.92 2.34 23.68
CA HIS A 7 -15.20 2.90 23.23
C HIS A 7 -15.18 3.40 21.78
N HIS A 8 -14.01 3.65 21.20
CA HIS A 8 -13.84 4.03 19.81
C HIS A 8 -13.49 2.86 18.89
N LEU A 9 -13.03 1.73 19.45
CA LEU A 9 -12.48 0.62 18.68
C LEU A 9 -13.37 0.15 17.52
N ILE A 10 -14.66 -0.11 17.78
CA ILE A 10 -15.57 -0.63 16.75
C ILE A 10 -15.69 0.36 15.59
N ARG A 11 -15.92 1.64 15.90
CA ARG A 11 -16.01 2.70 14.89
C ARG A 11 -14.71 2.80 14.07
N THR A 12 -13.56 2.74 14.73
CA THR A 12 -12.26 2.78 14.05
C THR A 12 -12.06 1.56 13.14
N LEU A 13 -12.48 0.37 13.56
CA LEU A 13 -12.43 -0.83 12.70
C LEU A 13 -13.35 -0.69 11.48
N GLU A 14 -14.55 -0.10 11.63
CA GLU A 14 -15.47 0.18 10.53
C GLU A 14 -14.88 1.20 9.54
N GLU A 15 -14.31 2.30 10.04
CA GLU A 15 -13.66 3.32 9.22
C GLU A 15 -12.44 2.75 8.47
N LEU A 16 -11.65 1.90 9.13
CA LEU A 16 -10.52 1.21 8.50
C LEU A 16 -10.99 0.24 7.40
N TYR A 17 -12.03 -0.55 7.64
CA TYR A 17 -12.57 -1.46 6.64
C TYR A 17 -13.13 -0.71 5.44
N ALA A 18 -13.86 0.38 5.67
CA ALA A 18 -14.41 1.22 4.60
C ALA A 18 -13.31 1.89 3.76
N ALA A 19 -12.23 2.35 4.38
CA ALA A 19 -11.14 3.06 3.68
C ALA A 19 -10.12 2.13 3.01
N LEU A 20 -9.81 1.00 3.63
CA LEU A 20 -8.69 0.13 3.23
C LEU A 20 -9.14 -1.21 2.63
N GLY A 21 -10.43 -1.53 2.71
CA GLY A 21 -10.99 -2.84 2.42
C GLY A 21 -10.57 -3.89 3.45
N GLU A 22 -10.69 -5.16 3.07
CA GLU A 22 -10.26 -6.27 3.92
C GLU A 22 -8.73 -6.32 4.04
N ARG A 23 -8.23 -6.28 5.28
CA ARG A 23 -6.79 -6.29 5.59
C ARG A 23 -6.52 -7.13 6.83
N ARG A 24 -5.32 -7.73 6.90
CA ARG A 24 -4.86 -8.34 8.15
C ARG A 24 -4.59 -7.26 9.19
N ILE A 25 -4.96 -7.54 10.43
CA ILE A 25 -4.75 -6.63 11.55
C ILE A 25 -4.39 -7.43 12.80
N THR A 26 -3.54 -6.88 13.64
CA THR A 26 -3.29 -7.40 14.99
C THR A 26 -3.80 -6.38 16.00
N LEU A 27 -4.70 -6.82 16.88
CA LEU A 27 -5.17 -6.03 18.02
C LEU A 27 -4.35 -6.46 19.24
N CYS A 28 -3.53 -5.57 19.77
CA CYS A 28 -2.83 -5.77 21.04
C CYS A 28 -3.59 -5.01 22.13
N ARG A 29 -4.02 -5.71 23.17
CA ARG A 29 -4.86 -5.16 24.24
C ARG A 29 -4.11 -5.24 25.57
N GLU A 30 -3.98 -4.11 26.24
CA GLU A 30 -3.31 -4.04 27.55
C GLU A 30 -4.36 -4.12 28.69
N LEU A 31 -4.55 -5.31 29.26
CA LEU A 31 -5.40 -5.53 30.44
C LEU A 31 -4.51 -5.70 31.67
N THR A 32 -3.94 -4.59 32.16
CA THR A 32 -2.99 -4.53 33.30
C THR A 32 -1.66 -5.26 33.06
N LYS A 33 -0.62 -4.91 33.82
CA LYS A 33 0.80 -5.33 33.66
C LYS A 33 1.08 -6.85 33.57
N LYS A 34 0.08 -7.73 33.66
CA LYS A 34 0.22 -9.20 33.62
C LYS A 34 -0.57 -9.91 32.51
N PHE A 35 -1.49 -9.26 31.80
CA PHE A 35 -2.36 -9.94 30.82
C PHE A 35 -2.51 -9.14 29.52
N GLU A 36 -1.40 -9.00 28.79
CA GLU A 36 -1.42 -8.54 27.40
C GLU A 36 -2.09 -9.62 26.53
N THR A 37 -3.07 -9.23 25.73
CA THR A 37 -3.68 -10.10 24.72
C THR A 37 -3.22 -9.65 23.34
N VAL A 38 -2.64 -10.55 22.55
CA VAL A 38 -2.32 -10.32 21.14
C VAL A 38 -3.30 -11.12 20.30
N PHE A 39 -4.07 -10.43 19.44
CA PHE A 39 -5.09 -11.04 18.61
C PHE A 39 -4.86 -10.73 17.13
N PRO A 40 -4.07 -11.57 16.42
CA PRO A 40 -3.92 -11.49 14.96
C PRO A 40 -5.18 -12.01 14.27
N THR A 41 -5.73 -11.21 13.36
CA THR A 41 -7.01 -11.47 12.70
C THR A 41 -7.10 -10.68 11.39
N THR A 42 -8.31 -10.50 10.86
CA THR A 42 -8.61 -9.57 9.77
C THR A 42 -9.66 -8.56 10.21
N LEU A 43 -9.81 -7.45 9.47
CA LEU A 43 -10.77 -6.40 9.81
C LEU A 43 -12.21 -6.94 9.88
N GLU A 44 -12.64 -7.74 8.90
CA GLU A 44 -13.96 -8.40 8.92
C GLU A 44 -14.15 -9.26 10.17
N LYS A 45 -13.18 -10.13 10.48
CA LYS A 45 -13.24 -11.02 11.66
C LYS A 45 -13.19 -10.26 12.98
N ALA A 46 -12.46 -9.15 13.04
CA ALA A 46 -12.43 -8.29 14.21
C ALA A 46 -13.79 -7.62 14.44
N LEU A 47 -14.41 -7.09 13.38
CA LEU A 47 -15.76 -6.52 13.45
C LEU A 47 -16.78 -7.57 13.90
N ASP A 48 -16.72 -8.78 13.36
CA ASP A 48 -17.59 -9.89 13.77
C ASP A 48 -17.41 -10.26 15.24
N TYR A 49 -16.16 -10.32 15.72
CA TYR A 49 -15.84 -10.62 17.12
C TYR A 49 -16.47 -9.61 18.09
N TYR A 50 -16.37 -8.31 17.78
CA TYR A 50 -16.91 -7.25 18.64
C TYR A 50 -18.41 -6.97 18.47
N LYS A 51 -19.14 -7.76 17.66
CA LYS A 51 -20.62 -7.75 17.69
C LYS A 51 -21.16 -8.33 18.98
N THR A 52 -20.45 -9.28 19.59
CA THR A 52 -20.87 -9.99 20.80
C THR A 52 -19.97 -9.75 21.99
N GLU A 53 -18.72 -9.32 21.76
CA GLU A 53 -17.75 -9.00 22.81
C GLU A 53 -17.60 -7.50 23.00
N GLU A 54 -17.59 -7.04 24.26
CA GLU A 54 -17.40 -5.63 24.58
C GLU A 54 -15.90 -5.29 24.57
N PRO A 55 -15.45 -4.26 23.80
CA PRO A 55 -14.08 -3.79 23.88
C PRO A 55 -13.72 -3.28 25.29
N ARG A 56 -12.58 -3.71 25.82
CA ARG A 56 -12.09 -3.29 27.15
C ARG A 56 -10.59 -3.01 27.11
N GLY A 57 -10.15 -2.06 27.92
CA GLY A 57 -8.74 -1.65 27.97
C GLY A 57 -8.30 -0.88 26.72
N GLU A 58 -7.04 -0.44 26.73
CA GLU A 58 -6.44 0.29 25.61
C GLU A 58 -5.93 -0.68 24.54
N TYR A 59 -6.04 -0.26 23.27
CA TYR A 59 -5.63 -1.05 22.12
C TYR A 59 -4.49 -0.41 21.35
N VAL A 60 -3.58 -1.26 20.86
CA VAL A 60 -2.61 -0.94 19.81
C VAL A 60 -2.96 -1.77 18.59
N LEU A 61 -3.26 -1.08 17.48
CA LEU A 61 -3.67 -1.69 16.23
C LEU A 61 -2.50 -1.70 15.24
N VAL A 62 -2.12 -2.88 14.77
CA VAL A 62 -1.13 -3.06 13.72
C VAL A 62 -1.82 -3.53 12.46
N VAL A 63 -2.05 -2.60 11.53
CA VAL A 63 -2.72 -2.87 10.24
C VAL A 63 -1.69 -3.25 9.19
N GLU A 64 -1.99 -4.27 8.39
CA GLU A 64 -1.20 -4.66 7.23
C GLU A 64 -1.13 -3.53 6.20
N GLY A 65 0.09 -3.17 5.80
CA GLY A 65 0.33 -2.24 4.71
C GLY A 65 0.20 -2.92 3.35
N LYS A 66 0.22 -2.10 2.28
CA LYS A 66 0.23 -2.60 0.90
C LYS A 66 1.37 -3.59 0.67
N SER A 67 1.07 -4.66 -0.06
CA SER A 67 2.05 -5.63 -0.52
C SER A 67 3.11 -4.97 -1.42
N PRO A 68 4.30 -5.55 -1.56
CA PRO A 68 5.30 -5.08 -2.51
C PRO A 68 4.77 -4.98 -3.94
N GLU A 69 3.87 -5.90 -4.32
CA GLU A 69 3.25 -5.90 -5.65
C GLU A 69 2.29 -4.72 -5.83
N GLU A 70 1.38 -4.47 -4.87
CA GLU A 70 0.49 -3.30 -4.93
C GLU A 70 1.29 -1.99 -5.03
N LYS A 71 2.36 -1.85 -4.23
CA LYS A 71 3.25 -0.68 -4.31
C LYS A 71 3.92 -0.56 -5.68
N ARG A 72 4.39 -1.68 -6.23
CA ARG A 72 5.02 -1.72 -7.54
C ARG A 72 4.06 -1.29 -8.65
N GLN A 73 2.81 -1.75 -8.60
CA GLN A 73 1.78 -1.36 -9.57
C GLN A 73 1.44 0.12 -9.47
N GLU A 74 1.37 0.68 -8.25
CA GLU A 74 1.16 2.12 -8.05
C GLU A 74 2.31 2.97 -8.59
N GLU A 75 3.55 2.52 -8.39
CA GLU A 75 4.73 3.15 -8.99
C GLU A 75 4.65 3.12 -10.52
N ILE A 76 4.32 1.98 -11.14
CA ILE A 76 4.11 1.89 -12.60
C ILE A 76 3.04 2.88 -13.06
N ALA A 77 1.87 2.84 -12.44
CA ALA A 77 0.72 3.67 -12.80
C ALA A 77 1.04 5.17 -12.69
N SER A 78 1.88 5.57 -11.73
CA SER A 78 2.33 6.96 -11.61
C SER A 78 3.12 7.43 -12.83
N TRP A 79 3.95 6.56 -13.41
CA TRP A 79 4.70 6.84 -14.63
C TRP A 79 3.85 6.78 -15.89
N GLU A 80 2.78 5.98 -15.88
CA GLU A 80 1.80 5.92 -16.97
C GLU A 80 0.97 7.18 -17.14
N SER A 81 0.94 8.06 -16.13
CA SER A 81 0.27 9.37 -16.22
C SER A 81 0.92 10.35 -17.21
N MET A 82 2.18 10.13 -17.57
CA MET A 82 2.90 10.87 -18.61
C MET A 82 3.22 9.97 -19.81
N SER A 83 3.43 10.57 -20.97
CA SER A 83 3.86 9.86 -22.17
C SER A 83 5.26 9.26 -22.02
N ILE A 84 5.61 8.30 -22.88
CA ILE A 84 6.95 7.70 -22.89
C ILE A 84 7.98 8.77 -23.27
N GLU A 85 7.65 9.69 -24.16
CA GLU A 85 8.49 10.81 -24.57
C GLU A 85 8.78 11.77 -23.41
N GLU A 86 7.75 12.18 -22.66
CA GLU A 86 7.92 13.04 -21.48
C GLU A 86 8.76 12.36 -20.39
N HIS A 87 8.56 11.06 -20.19
CA HIS A 87 9.34 10.29 -19.22
C HIS A 87 10.80 10.12 -19.67
N MET A 88 11.06 9.97 -20.97
CA MET A 88 12.42 10.00 -21.51
C MET A 88 13.08 11.36 -21.28
N ALA A 89 12.38 12.45 -21.61
CA ALA A 89 12.85 13.82 -21.42
C ALA A 89 13.17 14.11 -19.94
N TYR A 90 12.31 13.68 -19.00
CA TYR A 90 12.54 13.80 -17.55
C TYR A 90 13.91 13.26 -17.11
N TYR A 91 14.36 12.16 -17.71
CA TYR A 91 15.64 11.54 -17.41
C TYR A 91 16.82 12.15 -18.18
N GLU A 92 16.61 12.54 -19.43
CA GLU A 92 17.62 13.25 -20.22
C GLU A 92 17.95 14.63 -19.62
N GLU A 93 16.95 15.34 -19.08
CA GLU A 93 17.13 16.61 -18.35
C GLU A 93 17.95 16.46 -17.07
N GLN A 94 17.93 15.27 -16.46
CA GLN A 94 18.79 14.91 -15.32
C GLN A 94 20.20 14.50 -15.75
N GLY A 95 20.51 14.59 -17.05
CA GLY A 95 21.82 14.28 -17.61
C GLY A 95 22.03 12.79 -17.89
N MET A 96 20.99 11.96 -17.90
CA MET A 96 21.12 10.57 -18.32
C MET A 96 21.24 10.46 -19.84
N ASP A 97 22.14 9.61 -20.31
CA ASP A 97 22.23 9.27 -21.72
C ASP A 97 20.98 8.50 -22.18
N ASN A 98 20.60 8.66 -23.45
CA ASN A 98 19.39 8.06 -24.02
C ASN A 98 19.28 6.54 -23.79
N LYS A 99 20.39 5.81 -23.85
CA LYS A 99 20.40 4.34 -23.68
C LYS A 99 20.07 3.96 -22.24
N SER A 100 20.58 4.72 -21.28
CA SER A 100 20.33 4.58 -19.84
C SER A 100 18.92 5.04 -19.49
N ALA A 101 18.47 6.19 -20.00
CA ALA A 101 17.11 6.70 -19.84
C ALA A 101 16.08 5.66 -20.33
N MET A 102 16.24 5.11 -21.54
CA MET A 102 15.36 4.09 -22.09
C MET A 102 15.29 2.80 -21.24
N LYS A 103 16.41 2.42 -20.60
CA LYS A 103 16.43 1.28 -19.68
C LYS A 103 15.68 1.59 -18.39
N GLN A 104 15.82 2.82 -17.89
CA GLN A 104 15.18 3.28 -16.66
C GLN A 104 13.66 3.41 -16.87
N VAL A 105 13.22 4.11 -17.92
CA VAL A 105 11.80 4.20 -18.32
C VAL A 105 11.15 2.82 -18.45
N ALA A 106 11.82 1.87 -19.11
CA ALA A 106 11.33 0.51 -19.25
C ALA A 106 11.14 -0.17 -17.88
N LYS A 107 12.15 -0.05 -17.00
CA LYS A 107 12.08 -0.57 -15.63
C LYS A 107 10.93 0.06 -14.86
N ASP A 108 10.80 1.38 -14.87
CA ASP A 108 9.81 2.09 -14.07
C ASP A 108 8.38 1.79 -14.51
N ARG A 109 8.18 1.67 -15.83
CA ARG A 109 6.90 1.26 -16.43
C ARG A 109 6.65 -0.25 -16.42
N GLY A 110 7.62 -1.05 -15.99
CA GLY A 110 7.48 -2.51 -15.91
C GLY A 110 7.42 -3.24 -17.26
N VAL A 111 7.92 -2.61 -18.32
CA VAL A 111 7.92 -3.15 -19.70
C VAL A 111 9.34 -3.47 -20.17
N GLY A 112 9.47 -4.18 -21.28
CA GLY A 112 10.75 -4.44 -21.91
C GLY A 112 11.34 -3.19 -22.58
N LYS A 113 12.67 -3.02 -22.53
CA LYS A 113 13.36 -1.94 -23.27
C LYS A 113 13.04 -1.92 -24.77
N ARG A 114 12.80 -3.10 -25.36
CA ARG A 114 12.42 -3.23 -26.77
C ARG A 114 11.07 -2.57 -27.07
N GLU A 115 10.13 -2.61 -26.13
CA GLU A 115 8.82 -1.99 -26.28
C GLU A 115 8.94 -0.47 -26.29
N ILE A 116 9.76 0.09 -25.38
CA ILE A 116 10.08 1.53 -25.40
C ILE A 116 10.73 1.95 -26.72
N TYR A 117 11.69 1.17 -27.23
CA TYR A 117 12.33 1.45 -28.52
C TYR A 117 11.33 1.39 -29.68
N GLN A 118 10.48 0.37 -29.73
CA GLN A 118 9.44 0.23 -30.76
C GLN A 118 8.42 1.35 -30.69
N TYR A 119 8.04 1.79 -29.49
CA TYR A 119 7.14 2.92 -29.34
C TYR A 119 7.74 4.22 -29.90
N LEU A 120 9.01 4.50 -29.58
CA LEU A 120 9.71 5.71 -30.02
C LEU A 120 10.08 5.74 -31.51
N HIS A 121 10.29 4.58 -32.14
CA HIS A 121 10.82 4.50 -33.51
C HIS A 121 9.93 3.71 -34.50
N GLY A 122 8.89 3.04 -34.02
CA GLY A 122 8.00 2.18 -34.80
C GLY A 122 6.70 2.83 -35.24
N ASN A 123 6.42 4.07 -34.81
CA ASN A 123 5.30 4.89 -35.27
C ASN A 123 5.66 5.77 -36.50
N SER A 124 6.62 5.35 -37.33
CA SER A 124 6.94 5.99 -38.62
C SER A 124 6.15 5.40 -39.78
#